data_AF-D3DZT9-F1
#
_entry.id   AF-D3DZT9-F1
#
_cell.length_a   1.000
_cell.length_b   1.000
_cell.length_c   1.000
_cell.angle_alpha   90.00
_cell.angle_beta   90.00
_cell.angle_gamma   90.00
#
_symmetry.space_group_name_H-M   'P 1'
#
loop_
_entity.id
_entity.type
_entity.pdbx_description
1 polymer ?
#
loop_
_entity_poly.entity_id
_entity_poly.type
_entity_poly.pdbx_seq_one_letter_code
_entity_poly.pdbx_strand_id
1 'polypeptide(L)' 'MCYVGNTRTLVYHTEDCFCNHWLLNENKTILEEKPVDMKPCSFCKPQFDTE' A
#
# COMPACT_ATOMS: atom_id res chain seq x y z
N MET A 1 -8.51 3.91 8.19
CA MET A 1 -7.64 2.86 7.61
C MET A 1 -6.47 3.58 6.99
N CYS A 2 -5.25 3.27 7.41
CA CYS A 2 -4.04 3.91 6.86
C CYS A 2 -3.47 3.07 5.72
N TYR A 3 -2.88 3.72 4.73
CA TYR A 3 -2.19 3.09 3.60
C TYR A 3 -0.71 3.41 3.65
N VAL A 4 0.11 2.52 3.10
CA VAL A 4 1.55 2.70 2.94
C VAL A 4 1.86 2.86 1.46
N GLY A 5 2.18 4.07 1.03
CA GLY A 5 2.64 4.36 -0.32
C GLY A 5 4.12 4.02 -0.49
N ASN A 6 4.47 3.36 -1.59
CA ASN A 6 5.82 3.28 -2.13
C ASN A 6 5.98 4.36 -3.20
N THR A 7 6.67 5.45 -2.88
CA THR A 7 6.84 6.61 -3.78
C THR A 7 7.71 6.29 -4.99
N ARG A 8 8.60 5.29 -4.89
CA ARG A 8 9.48 4.86 -5.99
C ARG A 8 8.73 4.09 -7.08
N THR A 9 7.81 3.21 -6.68
CA THR A 9 7.04 2.36 -7.63
C THR A 9 5.64 2.88 -7.89
N LEU A 10 5.20 3.92 -7.17
CA LEU A 10 3.84 4.45 -7.20
C LEU A 10 2.80 3.35 -6.89
N VAL A 11 3.13 2.48 -5.93
CA VAL A 11 2.24 1.42 -5.46
C VAL A 11 1.86 1.70 -4.02
N TYR A 12 0.58 1.61 -3.68
CA TYR A 12 0.12 1.69 -2.30
C TYR A 12 -0.25 0.31 -1.76
N HIS A 13 -0.04 0.16 -0.46
CA HIS A 13 -0.23 -1.04 0.30
C HIS A 13 -1.20 -0.76 1.46
N THR A 14 -1.95 -1.77 1.90
CA THR A 14 -2.65 -1.70 3.18
C THR A 14 -1.65 -1.86 4.33
N GLU A 15 -1.99 -1.41 5.53
CA GLU A 15 -1.11 -1.52 6.70
C GLU A 15 -0.72 -2.98 7.03
N ASP A 16 -1.66 -3.91 6.83
CA ASP A 16 -1.50 -5.37 7.04
C ASP A 16 -0.78 -6.09 5.89
N CYS A 17 -0.36 -5.36 4.85
CA CYS A 17 0.26 -5.97 3.70
C CYS A 17 1.67 -6.51 4.00
N PHE A 18 1.89 -7.81 3.76
CA PHE A 18 3.21 -8.45 3.93
C PHE A 18 4.34 -7.74 3.17
N CYS A 19 4.03 -7.09 2.04
CA CYS A 19 5.00 -6.33 1.26
C CYS A 19 5.63 -5.16 2.05
N ASN A 20 4.97 -4.65 3.10
CA ASN A 20 5.47 -3.55 3.92
C ASN A 20 6.83 -3.85 4.56
N HIS A 21 7.14 -5.12 4.81
CA HIS A 21 8.44 -5.55 5.32
C HIS A 21 9.58 -5.33 4.32
N TRP A 22 9.28 -5.48 3.02
CA TRP A 22 10.25 -5.37 1.92
C TRP A 22 10.41 -3.95 1.38
N LEU A 23 9.51 -3.05 1.77
CA LEU A 23 9.63 -1.63 1.45
C LEU A 23 10.78 -1.01 2.26
N LEU A 24 11.68 -0.30 1.58
CA LEU A 24 12.71 0.52 2.23
C LEU A 24 12.03 1.74 2.89
N ASN A 25 12.41 2.07 4.12
CA ASN A 25 11.78 3.16 4.89
C ASN A 25 11.82 4.51 4.17
N GLU A 26 12.88 4.80 3.41
CA GLU A 26 12.98 6.04 2.61
C GLU A 26 11.93 6.16 1.50
N ASN A 27 11.40 5.03 1.03
CA ASN A 27 10.38 4.98 -0.02
C ASN A 27 8.96 4.85 0.55
N LYS A 28 8.82 4.69 1.88
CA LYS A 28 7.51 4.56 2.56
C LYS A 28 6.94 5.94 2.84
N THR A 29 5.67 6.11 2.53
CA THR A 29 4.86 7.26 2.97
C THR A 29 3.58 6.73 3.59
N ILE A 30 3.25 7.18 4.80
CA ILE A 30 1.97 6.87 5.43
C ILE A 30 0.93 7.82 4.87
N LEU A 31 -0.17 7.26 4.39
CA LEU A 31 -1.26 7.97 3.76
C LEU A 31 -2.53 7.70 4.57
N GLU A 32 -3.19 8.77 5.04
CA GLU A 32 -4.42 8.65 5.82
C GLU A 32 -5.63 8.28 4.95
N GLU A 33 -5.54 8.54 3.65
CA GLU A 33 -6.57 8.26 2.66
C GLU A 33 -6.03 7.36 1.54
N LYS A 34 -6.96 6.74 0.79
CA LYS A 34 -6.61 5.92 -0.36
C LYS A 34 -5.99 6.81 -1.45
N PRO A 35 -4.72 6.61 -1.83
CA PRO A 35 -4.10 7.44 -2.85
C PRO A 35 -4.73 7.19 -4.22
N VAL A 36 -5.09 8.28 -4.89
CA VAL A 36 -5.68 8.28 -6.25
C VAL A 36 -4.62 8.12 -7.33
N ASP A 37 -3.40 8.64 -7.09
CA ASP A 37 -2.30 8.65 -8.06
C ASP A 37 -1.39 7.41 -7.98
N MET A 38 -1.70 6.45 -7.10
CA MET A 38 -0.92 5.24 -6.89
C MET A 38 -1.75 4.00 -7.19
N LYS A 39 -1.08 2.95 -7.69
CA LYS A 39 -1.74 1.68 -7.98
C LYS A 39 -1.80 0.81 -6.71
N PRO A 40 -2.86 0.02 -6.50
CA PRO A 40 -2.86 -0.97 -5.42
C PRO A 40 -1.77 -2.01 -5.66
N CYS A 41 -1.13 -2.46 -4.60
CA CYS A 41 -0.27 -3.62 -4.66
C CYS A 41 -1.08 -4.89 -4.94
N SER A 42 -0.70 -5.62 -5.98
CA SER A 42 -1.35 -6.88 -6.38
C SER A 42 -1.23 -8.01 -5.34
N PHE A 43 -0.27 -7.92 -4.42
CA PHE A 43 -0.01 -8.92 -3.37
C PHE A 43 -0.58 -8.54 -2.02
N CYS A 44 -0.95 -7.27 -1.82
CA CYS A 44 -1.82 -6.95 -0.69
C CYS A 44 -3.12 -7.66 -1.01
N LYS A 45 -3.28 -8.88 -0.49
CA LYS A 45 -4.53 -9.63 -0.62
C LYS A 45 -5.60 -8.66 -0.21
N PRO A 46 -6.47 -8.24 -1.12
CA PRO A 46 -7.56 -7.42 -0.68
C PRO A 46 -8.38 -8.36 0.19
N GLN A 47 -8.52 -8.03 1.48
CA GLN A 47 -9.60 -8.58 2.30
C GLN A 47 -10.96 -7.96 1.86
N PHE A 48 -11.12 -7.73 0.55
CA PHE A 48 -12.18 -6.99 -0.14
C PHE A 48 -12.24 -7.63 -1.56
N ASP A 49 -13.27 -8.30 -2.05
CA ASP A 49 -14.67 -8.43 -1.68
C ASP A 49 -15.04 -9.87 -2.05
N THR A 50 -15.48 -10.67 -1.08
CA THR A 50 -16.47 -11.71 -1.39
C THR A 50 -17.82 -11.01 -1.35
N GLU A 51 -18.31 -10.59 -2.51
CA GLU A 51 -19.77 -10.49 -2.75
C GLU A 51 -20.41 -11.89 -2.73
#